data_AF-A0A7J5XBC1-F1
#
_entry.id   AF-A0A7J5XBC1-F1
#
_cell.length_a   1.000
_cell.length_b   1.000
_cell.length_c   1.000
_cell.angle_alpha   90.00
_cell.angle_beta   90.00
_cell.angle_gamma   90.00
#
_symmetry.space_group_name_H-M   'P 1'
#
loop_
_entity.id
_entity.type
_entity.pdbx_description
1 polymer ?
#
loop_
_entity_poly.entity_id
_entity_poly.type
_entity_poly.pdbx_seq_one_letter_code
_entity_poly.pdbx_strand_id
1 'polypeptide(L)'
;MAVWRFGFGGWGLGPVTTSAAALFLRSVSSLYSSSSSTSLWSSLLWAAKMPRVDSDIKLDFKDVLFRPKRSSLKSRSEVDLQRTFIFRNSKQTYTGIPIIAANMDTTGTFEMAQVLSKHTLFTAIHKHYSVEDWKNFAANNPDCMEHVAASSGSGVADLERLCAILEAVPVIKYICLDVANGYSEYFVEFVKTVREKFPKHTIMAGNVVTGEMVEELILSGADIIKVGIGPGSVCTTRIKTGVGYPQLSAVIECADSAHGLKGHIISDGGCSCPGDVAKAFGAGADFVMMGGMLAGHDQCTGEVSEKNGKKVKLFYGMSSDTAMKKYVGGIAEYRASEGRTVEVPYRGDVSNTILDVLGGLRSTCTYVGAAKLKELSRRTTFIRVTQQSSQMFIS
;
A
#
# COMPACT_ATOMS: atom_id res chain seq x y z
N MET A 1 -18.37 -50.18 -15.55
CA MET A 1 -17.91 -51.58 -15.50
C MET A 1 -16.92 -51.79 -16.63
N ALA A 2 -15.64 -51.97 -16.30
CA ALA A 2 -14.55 -52.58 -17.07
C ALA A 2 -13.23 -52.00 -16.52
N VAL A 3 -12.76 -52.63 -15.45
CA VAL A 3 -11.50 -52.33 -14.75
C VAL A 3 -10.43 -53.23 -15.35
N TRP A 4 -9.33 -52.64 -15.83
CA TRP A 4 -8.11 -53.37 -16.15
C TRP A 4 -7.19 -53.37 -14.92
N ARG A 5 -6.78 -54.58 -14.50
CA ARG A 5 -5.78 -54.89 -13.47
C ARG A 5 -4.57 -55.56 -14.15
N PHE A 6 -3.47 -55.62 -13.39
CA PHE A 6 -2.14 -56.22 -13.62
C PHE A 6 -1.05 -55.22 -14.07
N GLY A 7 0.12 -55.11 -13.42
CA GLY A 7 0.67 -55.90 -12.33
C GLY A 7 1.82 -55.19 -11.62
N PHE A 8 2.05 -55.58 -10.36
CA PHE A 8 3.19 -55.21 -9.54
C PHE A 8 4.41 -56.05 -9.96
N GLY A 9 5.54 -55.38 -10.20
CA GLY A 9 6.86 -56.01 -10.33
C GLY A 9 7.85 -55.21 -9.49
N GLY A 10 8.22 -55.77 -8.34
CA GLY A 10 9.23 -55.20 -7.45
C GLY A 10 10.65 -55.34 -8.01
N TRP A 11 11.49 -54.36 -7.71
CA TRP A 11 12.93 -54.46 -7.86
C TRP A 11 13.60 -54.04 -6.54
N GLY A 12 14.49 -54.92 -6.11
CA GLY A 12 15.07 -54.99 -4.77
C GLY A 12 16.05 -53.89 -4.43
N LEU A 13 16.09 -53.62 -3.12
CA LEU A 13 17.17 -52.92 -2.43
C LEU A 13 18.42 -53.79 -2.38
N GLY A 14 19.53 -53.28 -2.91
CA GLY A 14 20.88 -53.79 -2.68
C GLY A 14 21.73 -52.73 -1.98
N PRO A 15 22.62 -53.08 -1.04
CA PRO A 15 23.33 -52.13 -0.19
C PRO A 15 24.50 -51.50 -0.96
N VAL A 16 24.47 -50.18 -1.15
CA VAL A 16 25.63 -49.44 -1.65
C VAL A 16 26.54 -49.10 -0.47
N THR A 17 27.79 -49.51 -0.61
CA THR A 17 28.87 -49.47 0.36
C THR A 17 29.24 -48.04 0.76
N THR A 18 29.25 -47.81 2.07
CA THR A 18 29.86 -46.67 2.76
C THR A 18 31.37 -46.68 2.59
N SER A 19 31.91 -46.00 1.57
CA SER A 19 33.36 -45.70 1.53
C SER A 19 33.77 -44.44 0.74
N ALA A 20 32.83 -43.65 0.21
CA ALA A 20 33.16 -42.37 -0.45
C ALA A 20 32.83 -41.12 0.41
N ALA A 21 31.90 -41.25 1.36
CA ALA A 21 31.52 -40.15 2.27
C ALA A 21 32.53 -39.91 3.42
N ALA A 22 33.38 -40.89 3.74
CA ALA A 22 34.33 -40.80 4.84
C ALA A 22 35.69 -40.19 4.46
N LEU A 23 36.04 -40.12 3.16
CA LEU A 23 37.27 -39.46 2.69
C LEU A 23 37.09 -37.96 2.39
N PHE A 24 35.86 -37.49 2.22
CA PHE A 24 35.58 -36.06 2.05
C PHE A 24 35.50 -35.31 3.40
N LEU A 25 35.26 -36.03 4.50
CA LEU A 25 35.15 -35.48 5.86
C LEU A 25 36.49 -35.42 6.62
N ARG A 26 37.58 -35.98 6.08
CA ARG A 26 38.92 -35.92 6.69
C ARG A 26 39.88 -34.89 6.08
N SER A 27 39.55 -34.31 4.93
CA SER A 27 40.31 -33.19 4.35
C SER A 27 39.80 -31.81 4.78
N VAL A 28 38.60 -31.73 5.38
CA VAL A 28 37.98 -30.45 5.79
C VAL A 28 38.27 -30.09 7.25
N SER A 29 38.67 -31.05 8.10
CA SER A 29 38.95 -30.77 9.53
C SER A 29 40.35 -30.23 9.82
N SER A 30 41.24 -30.12 8.81
CA SER A 30 42.62 -29.62 8.99
C SER A 30 42.80 -28.13 8.67
N LEU A 31 41.73 -27.41 8.33
CA LEU A 31 41.77 -25.99 7.96
C LEU A 31 41.21 -25.05 9.03
N TYR A 32 40.80 -25.57 10.19
CA TYR A 32 40.29 -24.77 11.32
C TYR A 32 41.30 -24.72 12.47
N SER A 33 42.45 -24.09 12.26
CA SER A 33 43.30 -23.63 13.36
C SER A 33 44.22 -22.48 12.95
N SER A 34 43.67 -21.32 12.61
CA SER A 34 44.36 -20.04 12.83
C SER A 34 43.40 -18.88 12.61
N SER A 35 43.25 -18.10 13.66
CA SER A 35 42.64 -16.77 13.68
C SER A 35 43.38 -15.82 12.72
N SER A 36 42.60 -14.96 12.04
CA SER A 36 43.00 -13.75 11.27
C SER A 36 42.98 -13.78 9.74
N SER A 37 42.02 -14.45 9.08
CA SER A 37 41.88 -14.35 7.61
C SER A 37 40.44 -14.36 7.05
N THR A 38 39.41 -14.21 7.89
CA THR A 38 38.00 -14.24 7.45
C THR A 38 37.52 -13.02 6.66
N SER A 39 38.33 -11.96 6.51
CA SER A 39 37.98 -10.77 5.70
C SER A 39 38.41 -10.85 4.23
N LEU A 40 39.23 -11.84 3.85
CA LEU A 40 39.76 -11.98 2.48
C LEU A 40 39.01 -13.02 1.64
N TRP A 41 38.20 -13.88 2.26
CA TRP A 41 37.42 -14.91 1.53
C TRP A 41 35.96 -14.51 1.28
N SER A 42 35.41 -13.55 2.04
CA SER A 42 34.10 -12.96 1.78
C SER A 42 34.12 -11.97 0.60
N SER A 43 35.29 -11.41 0.28
CA SER A 43 35.51 -10.48 -0.83
C SER A 43 35.71 -11.18 -2.20
N LEU A 44 35.86 -12.50 -2.22
CA LEU A 44 36.11 -13.30 -3.44
C LEU A 44 34.85 -13.99 -4.02
N LEU A 45 33.68 -13.84 -3.39
CA LEU A 45 32.39 -14.31 -3.90
C LEU A 45 31.45 -13.17 -4.33
N TRP A 46 31.94 -11.92 -4.36
CA TRP A 46 31.31 -10.84 -5.11
C TRP A 46 31.63 -11.01 -6.61
N ALA A 47 31.22 -12.12 -7.19
CA ALA A 47 31.01 -12.16 -8.63
C ALA A 47 29.95 -11.08 -8.90
N ALA A 48 30.40 -9.91 -9.35
CA ALA A 48 29.56 -8.77 -9.63
C ALA A 48 28.40 -9.22 -10.52
N LYS A 49 27.24 -9.45 -9.91
CA LYS A 49 26.01 -9.73 -10.67
C LYS A 49 25.76 -8.47 -11.48
N MET A 50 26.04 -8.58 -12.78
CA MET A 50 25.70 -7.56 -13.75
C MET A 50 24.20 -7.23 -13.67
N PRO A 51 23.79 -6.01 -14.08
CA PRO A 51 22.38 -5.64 -14.12
C PRO A 51 21.58 -6.71 -14.88
N ARG A 52 20.54 -7.25 -14.24
CA ARG A 52 19.59 -8.16 -14.86
C ARG A 52 18.38 -7.36 -15.33
N VAL A 53 17.98 -7.55 -16.58
CA VAL A 53 16.67 -7.10 -17.06
C VAL A 53 15.65 -8.15 -16.67
N ASP A 54 14.65 -7.78 -15.86
CA ASP A 54 13.46 -8.62 -15.67
C ASP A 54 12.60 -8.56 -16.93
N SER A 55 12.41 -9.72 -17.56
CA SER A 55 11.64 -9.87 -18.81
C SER A 55 10.17 -10.19 -18.56
N ASP A 56 9.78 -10.43 -17.32
CA ASP A 56 8.40 -10.74 -16.98
C ASP A 56 7.51 -9.51 -17.16
N ILE A 57 6.35 -9.70 -17.80
CA ILE A 57 5.41 -8.60 -18.03
C ILE A 57 4.83 -8.14 -16.70
N LYS A 58 5.09 -6.87 -16.36
CA LYS A 58 4.46 -6.18 -15.23
C LYS A 58 3.33 -5.28 -15.74
N LEU A 59 2.24 -5.20 -14.99
CA LEU A 59 0.96 -4.62 -15.40
C LEU A 59 0.57 -3.45 -14.49
N ASP A 60 -0.02 -2.42 -15.07
CA ASP A 60 -0.79 -1.38 -14.37
C ASP A 60 -2.30 -1.68 -14.48
N PHE A 61 -3.12 -0.92 -13.74
CA PHE A 61 -4.58 -1.10 -13.76
C PHE A 61 -5.18 -1.03 -15.16
N LYS A 62 -4.60 -0.22 -16.05
CA LYS A 62 -5.09 -0.07 -17.43
C LYS A 62 -4.91 -1.29 -18.32
N ASP A 63 -4.03 -2.20 -17.93
CA ASP A 63 -3.64 -3.33 -18.77
C ASP A 63 -4.58 -4.54 -18.58
N VAL A 64 -5.59 -4.43 -17.71
CA VAL A 64 -6.53 -5.51 -17.42
C VAL A 64 -8.00 -5.08 -17.30
N LEU A 65 -8.90 -6.03 -17.51
CA LEU A 65 -10.32 -5.98 -17.16
C LEU A 65 -10.72 -7.18 -16.31
N PHE A 66 -11.82 -7.06 -15.55
CA PHE A 66 -12.44 -8.21 -14.89
C PHE A 66 -13.15 -9.09 -15.90
N ARG A 67 -12.99 -10.41 -15.80
CA ARG A 67 -13.89 -11.38 -16.43
C ARG A 67 -15.19 -11.47 -15.61
N PRO A 68 -16.37 -11.14 -16.16
CA PRO A 68 -17.63 -11.37 -15.48
C PRO A 68 -17.86 -12.86 -15.22
N LYS A 69 -18.60 -13.18 -14.15
CA LYS A 69 -18.92 -14.55 -13.74
C LYS A 69 -20.41 -14.66 -13.44
N ARG A 70 -20.94 -15.88 -13.49
CA ARG A 70 -22.33 -16.15 -13.08
C ARG A 70 -22.53 -15.64 -11.64
N SER A 71 -23.56 -14.83 -11.44
CA SER A 71 -23.90 -14.21 -10.16
C SER A 71 -25.35 -14.55 -9.78
N SER A 72 -25.61 -14.69 -8.48
CA SER A 72 -26.95 -14.83 -7.92
C SER A 72 -27.50 -13.52 -7.34
N LEU A 73 -26.68 -12.47 -7.31
CA LEU A 73 -27.08 -11.14 -6.81
C LEU A 73 -28.06 -10.51 -7.79
N LYS A 74 -29.16 -9.93 -7.27
CA LYS A 74 -30.18 -9.28 -8.11
C LYS A 74 -29.96 -7.78 -8.19
N SER A 75 -29.31 -7.19 -7.18
CA SER A 75 -29.08 -5.76 -7.09
C SER A 75 -27.70 -5.44 -6.53
N ARG A 76 -27.14 -4.30 -6.96
CA ARG A 76 -25.94 -3.71 -6.38
C ARG A 76 -26.12 -3.39 -4.89
N SER A 77 -27.33 -3.08 -4.45
CA SER A 77 -27.63 -2.79 -3.04
C SER A 77 -27.46 -3.98 -2.09
N GLU A 78 -27.42 -5.20 -2.62
CA GLU A 78 -27.20 -6.42 -1.83
C GLU A 78 -25.71 -6.63 -1.47
N VAL A 79 -24.81 -5.87 -2.08
CA VAL A 79 -23.37 -6.02 -1.88
C VAL A 79 -22.92 -5.33 -0.60
N ASP A 80 -22.31 -6.13 0.28
CA ASP A 80 -21.64 -5.66 1.49
C ASP A 80 -20.19 -5.25 1.18
N LEU A 81 -19.88 -3.97 1.35
CA LEU A 81 -18.54 -3.43 1.13
C LEU A 81 -17.65 -3.45 2.38
N GLN A 82 -18.20 -3.80 3.55
CA GLN A 82 -17.42 -3.81 4.77
C GLN A 82 -16.45 -5.00 4.81
N ARG A 83 -15.32 -4.78 5.49
CA ARG A 83 -14.32 -5.80 5.80
C ARG A 83 -14.05 -5.79 7.29
N THR A 84 -13.91 -6.98 7.85
CA THR A 84 -13.37 -7.16 9.20
C THR A 84 -11.98 -7.79 9.09
N PHE A 85 -11.01 -7.14 9.72
CA PHE A 85 -9.61 -7.57 9.75
C PHE A 85 -9.15 -7.72 11.20
N ILE A 86 -8.31 -8.73 11.46
CA ILE A 86 -7.57 -8.87 12.71
C ILE A 86 -6.10 -8.69 12.35
N PHE A 87 -5.47 -7.65 12.90
CA PHE A 87 -4.12 -7.28 12.52
C PHE A 87 -3.07 -8.15 13.21
N ARG A 88 -2.03 -8.48 12.45
CA ARG A 88 -1.02 -9.48 12.84
C ARG A 88 -0.31 -9.12 14.14
N ASN A 89 0.17 -7.90 14.27
CA ASN A 89 1.11 -7.49 15.32
C ASN A 89 0.37 -6.76 16.44
N SER A 90 -0.49 -5.80 16.11
CA SER A 90 -1.27 -5.03 17.10
C SER A 90 -2.38 -5.85 17.78
N LYS A 91 -2.80 -6.95 17.15
CA LYS A 91 -3.95 -7.79 17.53
C LYS A 91 -5.30 -7.06 17.54
N GLN A 92 -5.33 -5.82 17.05
CA GLN A 92 -6.55 -5.02 16.98
C GLN A 92 -7.44 -5.53 15.85
N THR A 93 -8.71 -5.17 15.95
CA THR A 93 -9.72 -5.49 14.93
C THR A 93 -10.16 -4.19 14.25
N TYR A 94 -10.29 -4.23 12.93
CA TYR A 94 -10.91 -3.19 12.13
C TYR A 94 -12.23 -3.71 11.55
N THR A 95 -13.28 -2.89 11.50
CA THR A 95 -14.49 -3.15 10.71
C THR A 95 -14.94 -1.87 10.01
N GLY A 96 -14.92 -1.85 8.67
CA GLY A 96 -15.35 -0.71 7.88
C GLY A 96 -15.16 -0.93 6.39
N ILE A 97 -15.37 0.13 5.59
CA ILE A 97 -15.07 0.11 4.15
C ILE A 97 -13.60 0.51 3.97
N PRO A 98 -12.73 -0.38 3.47
CA PRO A 98 -11.27 -0.21 3.50
C PRO A 98 -10.75 0.69 2.38
N ILE A 99 -11.33 1.88 2.22
CA ILE A 99 -10.85 2.94 1.35
C ILE A 99 -10.28 4.04 2.23
N ILE A 100 -9.06 4.48 1.93
CA ILE A 100 -8.28 5.41 2.74
C ILE A 100 -8.06 6.72 1.97
N ALA A 101 -8.38 7.87 2.58
CA ALA A 101 -7.87 9.15 2.09
C ALA A 101 -6.37 9.28 2.38
N ALA A 102 -5.57 9.60 1.36
CA ALA A 102 -4.12 9.69 1.47
C ALA A 102 -3.68 10.82 2.40
N ASN A 103 -2.60 10.60 3.15
CA ASN A 103 -2.00 11.53 4.13
C ASN A 103 -1.26 12.73 3.51
N MET A 104 -1.72 13.20 2.36
CA MET A 104 -1.29 14.44 1.74
C MET A 104 -1.99 15.61 2.43
N ASP A 105 -1.33 16.76 2.53
CA ASP A 105 -1.90 17.93 3.20
C ASP A 105 -3.13 18.53 2.48
N THR A 106 -3.36 18.13 1.24
CA THR A 106 -4.52 18.49 0.42
C THR A 106 -5.68 17.51 0.52
N THR A 107 -5.48 16.28 1.01
CA THR A 107 -6.51 15.23 1.01
C THR A 107 -6.75 14.60 2.37
N GLY A 108 -5.70 14.38 3.18
CA GLY A 108 -5.78 13.76 4.51
C GLY A 108 -6.14 14.79 5.58
N THR A 109 -7.20 15.55 5.35
CA THR A 109 -7.65 16.66 6.22
C THR A 109 -8.67 16.19 7.24
N PHE A 110 -8.90 16.99 8.29
CA PHE A 110 -9.95 16.71 9.26
C PHE A 110 -11.35 16.79 8.64
N GLU A 111 -11.57 17.75 7.74
CA GLU A 111 -12.83 17.92 7.00
C GLU A 111 -13.12 16.71 6.11
N MET A 112 -12.08 16.12 5.50
CA MET A 112 -12.23 14.88 4.73
C MET A 112 -12.63 13.72 5.64
N ALA A 113 -11.99 13.59 6.81
CA ALA A 113 -12.31 12.55 7.78
C ALA A 113 -13.77 12.61 8.26
N GLN A 114 -14.33 13.81 8.48
CA GLN A 114 -15.73 13.98 8.86
C GLN A 114 -16.72 13.45 7.81
N VAL A 115 -16.40 13.59 6.52
CA VAL A 115 -17.28 13.10 5.46
C VAL A 115 -17.10 11.60 5.25
N LEU A 116 -15.86 11.12 5.25
CA LEU A 116 -15.57 9.69 5.06
C LEU A 116 -16.10 8.82 6.21
N SER A 117 -16.06 9.30 7.45
CA SER A 117 -16.54 8.57 8.62
C SER A 117 -18.03 8.22 8.53
N LYS A 118 -18.85 9.07 7.91
CA LYS A 118 -20.29 8.82 7.65
C LYS A 118 -20.54 7.57 6.81
N HIS A 119 -19.53 7.10 6.08
CA HIS A 119 -19.57 5.91 5.26
C HIS A 119 -18.69 4.78 5.82
N THR A 120 -18.13 4.91 7.03
CA THR A 120 -17.15 3.99 7.62
C THR A 120 -15.87 3.85 6.79
N LEU A 121 -15.52 4.88 6.01
CA LEU A 121 -14.24 4.99 5.32
C LEU A 121 -13.15 5.48 6.28
N PHE A 122 -11.90 5.40 5.85
CA PHE A 122 -10.73 5.70 6.67
C PHE A 122 -10.01 6.96 6.17
N THR A 123 -9.39 7.72 7.07
CA THR A 123 -8.51 8.84 6.71
C THR A 123 -7.14 8.71 7.39
N ALA A 124 -6.08 8.63 6.59
CA ALA A 124 -4.73 8.87 7.10
C ALA A 124 -4.51 10.38 7.12
N ILE A 125 -4.49 10.98 8.31
CA ILE A 125 -4.40 12.44 8.45
C ILE A 125 -2.97 12.89 8.18
N HIS A 126 -2.78 13.98 7.43
CA HIS A 126 -1.45 14.51 7.13
C HIS A 126 -0.69 14.95 8.40
N LYS A 127 0.63 14.94 8.35
CA LYS A 127 1.50 15.13 9.54
C LYS A 127 1.74 16.59 9.97
N HIS A 128 0.92 17.53 9.50
CA HIS A 128 1.17 18.98 9.62
C HIS A 128 0.21 19.72 10.56
N TYR A 129 -0.81 19.05 11.11
CA TYR A 129 -1.62 19.60 12.19
C TYR A 129 -0.85 19.58 13.52
N SER A 130 -1.13 20.57 14.35
CA SER A 130 -0.59 20.63 15.72
C SER A 130 -1.31 19.66 16.65
N VAL A 131 -0.72 19.41 17.82
CA VAL A 131 -1.36 18.60 18.88
C VAL A 131 -2.69 19.22 19.32
N GLU A 132 -2.77 20.56 19.35
CA GLU A 132 -3.98 21.26 19.74
C GLU A 132 -5.08 21.11 18.68
N ASP A 133 -4.73 21.16 17.39
CA ASP A 133 -5.69 20.89 16.31
C ASP A 133 -6.28 19.47 16.44
N TRP A 134 -5.45 18.48 16.74
CA TRP A 134 -5.90 17.10 17.00
C TRP A 134 -6.83 16.99 18.21
N LYS A 135 -6.49 17.66 19.32
CA LYS A 135 -7.36 17.69 20.51
C LYS A 135 -8.72 18.32 20.19
N ASN A 136 -8.71 19.46 19.51
CA ASN A 136 -9.92 20.16 19.09
C ASN A 136 -10.76 19.31 18.14
N PHE A 137 -10.11 18.66 17.16
CA PHE A 137 -10.80 17.77 16.23
C PHE A 137 -11.45 16.59 16.96
N ALA A 138 -10.72 15.90 17.83
CA ALA A 138 -11.21 14.75 18.57
C ALA A 138 -12.34 15.11 19.55
N ALA A 139 -12.24 16.26 20.23
CA ALA A 139 -13.27 16.75 21.13
C ALA A 139 -14.58 17.07 20.40
N ASN A 140 -14.49 17.65 19.20
CA ASN A 140 -15.65 18.07 18.42
C ASN A 140 -16.22 16.95 17.53
N ASN A 141 -15.46 15.88 17.28
CA ASN A 141 -15.83 14.82 16.33
C ASN A 141 -15.54 13.41 16.87
N PRO A 142 -16.04 13.05 18.06
CA PRO A 142 -15.71 11.77 18.70
C PRO A 142 -16.04 10.55 17.81
N ASP A 143 -17.15 10.60 17.07
CA ASP A 143 -17.60 9.52 16.19
C ASP A 143 -16.68 9.32 14.96
N CYS A 144 -15.86 10.31 14.62
CA CYS A 144 -14.94 10.21 13.48
C CYS A 144 -13.62 9.51 13.85
N MET A 145 -13.33 9.33 15.13
CA MET A 145 -11.99 8.96 15.61
C MET A 145 -11.67 7.46 15.45
N GLU A 146 -12.65 6.61 15.16
CA GLU A 146 -12.43 5.17 15.01
C GLU A 146 -11.54 4.83 13.81
N HIS A 147 -11.70 5.56 12.70
CA HIS A 147 -11.05 5.27 11.42
C HIS A 147 -10.14 6.41 10.95
N VAL A 148 -9.32 6.92 11.87
CA VAL A 148 -8.24 7.87 11.56
C VAL A 148 -6.88 7.34 11.98
N ALA A 149 -5.85 7.67 11.20
CA ALA A 149 -4.46 7.41 11.53
C ALA A 149 -3.67 8.72 11.64
N ALA A 150 -2.81 8.81 12.66
CA ALA A 150 -1.82 9.88 12.76
C ALA A 150 -0.59 9.50 11.92
N SER A 151 -0.15 10.40 11.03
CA SER A 151 0.97 10.13 10.12
C SER A 151 2.30 10.68 10.63
N SER A 152 3.40 10.00 10.32
CA SER A 152 4.76 10.39 10.66
C SER A 152 5.75 10.00 9.57
N GLY A 153 6.81 10.79 9.38
CA GLY A 153 8.03 10.32 8.72
C GLY A 153 8.91 9.51 9.67
N SER A 154 10.19 9.36 9.34
CA SER A 154 11.19 8.63 10.15
C SER A 154 12.14 9.53 10.95
N GLY A 155 11.97 10.85 10.92
CA GLY A 155 12.82 11.79 11.67
C GLY A 155 12.45 11.87 13.16
N VAL A 156 13.43 12.21 14.00
CA VAL A 156 13.24 12.33 15.46
C VAL A 156 12.12 13.31 15.81
N ALA A 157 12.10 14.50 15.21
CA ALA A 157 11.05 15.50 15.45
C ALA A 157 9.65 15.03 15.00
N ASP A 158 9.57 14.20 13.95
CA ASP A 158 8.30 13.62 13.51
C ASP A 158 7.82 12.57 14.52
N LEU A 159 8.74 11.74 15.07
CA LEU A 159 8.41 10.79 16.13
C LEU A 159 7.95 11.48 17.42
N GLU A 160 8.64 12.55 17.84
CA GLU A 160 8.23 13.34 19.02
C GLU A 160 6.82 13.92 18.84
N ARG A 161 6.52 14.48 17.65
CA ARG A 161 5.18 14.98 17.33
C ARG A 161 4.14 13.87 17.37
N LEU A 162 4.44 12.72 16.76
CA LEU A 162 3.54 11.56 16.79
C LEU A 162 3.26 11.12 18.24
N CYS A 163 4.28 11.05 19.09
CA CYS A 163 4.12 10.70 20.50
C CYS A 163 3.20 11.69 21.21
N ALA A 164 3.44 12.99 21.04
CA ALA A 164 2.62 14.03 21.66
C ALA A 164 1.15 13.95 21.21
N ILE A 165 0.88 13.67 19.93
CA ILE A 165 -0.49 13.48 19.42
C ILE A 165 -1.16 12.26 20.06
N LEU A 166 -0.50 11.11 20.06
CA LEU A 166 -1.08 9.86 20.58
C LEU A 166 -1.27 9.88 22.10
N GLU A 167 -0.40 10.58 22.83
CA GLU A 167 -0.54 10.83 24.27
C GLU A 167 -1.69 11.79 24.56
N ALA A 168 -1.85 12.84 23.77
CA ALA A 168 -2.94 13.82 23.93
C ALA A 168 -4.31 13.29 23.47
N VAL A 169 -4.34 12.36 22.51
CA VAL A 169 -5.57 11.81 21.93
C VAL A 169 -5.54 10.28 21.93
N PRO A 170 -5.73 9.62 23.11
CA PRO A 170 -5.54 8.18 23.26
C PRO A 170 -6.53 7.29 22.49
N VAL A 171 -7.60 7.89 21.95
CA VAL A 171 -8.60 7.18 21.12
C VAL A 171 -8.02 6.80 19.75
N ILE A 172 -6.99 7.49 19.26
CA ILE A 172 -6.32 7.14 18.00
C ILE A 172 -5.65 5.76 18.18
N LYS A 173 -6.01 4.80 17.31
CA LYS A 173 -5.46 3.42 17.36
C LYS A 173 -4.58 3.06 16.16
N TYR A 174 -4.44 3.96 15.19
CA TYR A 174 -3.72 3.70 13.95
C TYR A 174 -2.61 4.73 13.74
N ILE A 175 -1.48 4.24 13.24
CA ILE A 175 -0.29 5.03 12.92
C ILE A 175 0.04 4.81 11.45
N CYS A 176 0.34 5.88 10.71
CA CYS A 176 0.80 5.81 9.32
C CYS A 176 2.25 6.28 9.22
N LEU A 177 3.18 5.34 9.04
CA LEU A 177 4.60 5.62 8.84
C LEU A 177 4.88 5.69 7.34
N ASP A 178 5.21 6.88 6.86
CA ASP A 178 5.25 7.18 5.44
C ASP A 178 6.57 7.85 5.03
N VAL A 179 7.31 7.13 4.17
CA VAL A 179 8.56 7.58 3.54
C VAL A 179 8.55 7.24 2.06
N ALA A 180 9.30 8.00 1.25
CA ALA A 180 9.40 7.74 -0.18
C ALA A 180 10.08 6.40 -0.50
N ASN A 181 11.07 5.99 0.32
CA ASN A 181 11.82 4.75 0.14
C ASN A 181 11.74 3.88 1.40
N GLY A 182 10.79 2.95 1.42
CA GLY A 182 10.62 1.99 2.52
C GLY A 182 11.67 0.88 2.56
N TYR A 183 12.58 0.80 1.58
CA TYR A 183 13.67 -0.18 1.52
C TYR A 183 14.89 0.21 2.37
N SER A 184 14.85 1.36 3.02
CA SER A 184 15.95 1.79 3.87
C SER A 184 15.96 0.99 5.18
N GLU A 185 17.11 0.43 5.54
CA GLU A 185 17.33 -0.19 6.86
C GLU A 185 16.97 0.77 8.01
N TYR A 186 17.23 2.08 7.83
CA TYR A 186 16.81 3.09 8.80
C TYR A 186 15.29 3.12 9.01
N PHE A 187 14.50 2.92 7.95
CA PHE A 187 13.05 2.86 8.07
C PHE A 187 12.59 1.58 8.75
N VAL A 188 13.25 0.44 8.50
CA VAL A 188 12.99 -0.83 9.21
C VAL A 188 13.21 -0.67 10.72
N GLU A 189 14.34 -0.09 11.13
CA GLU A 189 14.63 0.18 12.54
C GLU A 189 13.65 1.18 13.16
N PHE A 190 13.21 2.17 12.37
CA PHE A 190 12.17 3.09 12.81
C PHE A 190 10.84 2.38 13.07
N VAL A 191 10.42 1.47 12.19
CA VAL A 191 9.20 0.66 12.39
C VAL A 191 9.29 -0.16 13.68
N LYS A 192 10.44 -0.79 13.96
CA LYS A 192 10.68 -1.53 15.22
C LYS A 192 10.53 -0.61 16.44
N THR A 193 11.18 0.55 16.39
CA THR A 193 11.10 1.57 17.46
C THR A 193 9.66 2.01 17.72
N VAL A 194 8.88 2.29 16.67
CA VAL A 194 7.46 2.68 16.82
C VAL A 194 6.63 1.52 17.37
N ARG A 195 6.85 0.27 16.93
CA ARG A 195 6.16 -0.90 17.48
C ARG A 195 6.46 -1.09 18.97
N GLU A 196 7.71 -0.95 19.39
CA GLU A 196 8.10 -1.05 20.79
C GLU A 196 7.41 0.01 21.66
N LYS A 197 7.36 1.25 21.18
CA LYS A 197 6.71 2.36 21.91
C LYS A 197 5.18 2.23 21.93
N PHE A 198 4.59 1.68 20.87
CA PHE A 198 3.14 1.62 20.68
C PHE A 198 2.64 0.19 20.38
N PRO A 199 2.80 -0.77 21.31
CA PRO A 199 2.58 -2.19 21.05
C PRO A 199 1.14 -2.54 20.67
N LYS A 200 0.16 -1.73 21.09
CA LYS A 200 -1.27 -1.94 20.81
C LYS A 200 -1.80 -1.15 19.60
N HIS A 201 -1.01 -0.24 19.03
CA HIS A 201 -1.45 0.52 17.86
C HIS A 201 -1.27 -0.33 16.60
N THR A 202 -2.20 -0.19 15.65
CA THR A 202 -2.07 -0.76 14.31
C THR A 202 -1.17 0.14 13.48
N ILE A 203 -0.12 -0.42 12.90
CA ILE A 203 0.91 0.35 12.19
C ILE A 203 0.80 0.08 10.69
N MET A 204 0.51 1.13 9.92
CA MET A 204 0.71 1.18 8.47
C MET A 204 2.13 1.65 8.19
N ALA A 205 2.87 0.99 7.28
CA ALA A 205 4.24 1.38 6.94
C ALA A 205 4.54 1.23 5.44
N GLY A 206 5.19 2.21 4.84
CA GLY A 206 5.65 2.15 3.45
C GLY A 206 6.34 3.43 2.97
N ASN A 207 6.69 3.54 1.69
CA ASN A 207 6.22 2.68 0.58
C ASN A 207 7.25 1.66 0.06
N VAL A 208 6.72 0.51 -0.38
CA VAL A 208 7.47 -0.57 -1.03
C VAL A 208 6.69 -1.10 -2.25
N VAL A 209 7.30 -1.95 -3.07
CA VAL A 209 6.66 -2.52 -4.29
C VAL A 209 6.97 -3.99 -4.54
N THR A 210 7.71 -4.64 -3.62
CA THR A 210 8.14 -6.05 -3.76
C THR A 210 7.91 -6.85 -2.48
N GLY A 211 7.79 -8.17 -2.65
CA GLY A 211 7.40 -9.10 -1.58
C GLY A 211 8.38 -9.19 -0.41
N GLU A 212 9.69 -9.16 -0.66
CA GLU A 212 10.70 -9.31 0.40
C GLU A 212 10.63 -8.17 1.42
N MET A 213 10.43 -6.94 0.94
CA MET A 213 10.37 -5.77 1.81
C MET A 213 9.02 -5.70 2.55
N VAL A 214 7.95 -6.25 1.97
CA VAL A 214 6.68 -6.46 2.67
C VAL A 214 6.88 -7.40 3.85
N GLU A 215 7.54 -8.54 3.63
CA GLU A 215 7.81 -9.51 4.69
C GLU A 215 8.66 -8.89 5.80
N GLU A 216 9.75 -8.21 5.45
CA GLU A 216 10.65 -7.57 6.41
C GLU A 216 9.93 -6.53 7.27
N LEU A 217 9.11 -5.64 6.67
CA LEU A 217 8.36 -4.64 7.42
C LEU A 217 7.31 -5.27 8.35
N ILE A 218 6.63 -6.33 7.90
CA ILE A 218 5.66 -7.07 8.74
C ILE A 218 6.36 -7.75 9.92
N LEU A 219 7.50 -8.39 9.68
CA LEU A 219 8.29 -9.05 10.72
C LEU A 219 8.90 -8.05 11.69
N SER A 220 9.21 -6.85 11.23
CA SER A 220 9.73 -5.73 12.04
C SER A 220 8.66 -5.02 12.86
N GLY A 221 7.38 -5.31 12.62
CA GLY A 221 6.29 -4.88 13.50
C GLY A 221 5.15 -4.13 12.81
N ALA A 222 5.22 -3.84 11.51
CA ALA A 222 4.09 -3.25 10.79
C ALA A 222 2.92 -4.24 10.65
N ASP A 223 1.69 -3.75 10.67
CA ASP A 223 0.48 -4.57 10.47
C ASP A 223 0.00 -4.55 9.01
N ILE A 224 0.18 -3.38 8.37
CA ILE A 224 -0.36 -3.08 7.05
C ILE A 224 0.75 -2.41 6.22
N ILE A 225 1.10 -2.98 5.08
CA ILE A 225 2.18 -2.44 4.23
C ILE A 225 1.60 -1.56 3.12
N LYS A 226 2.11 -0.33 2.99
CA LYS A 226 1.71 0.61 1.95
C LYS A 226 2.52 0.36 0.68
N VAL A 227 1.82 0.01 -0.40
CA VAL A 227 2.41 -0.51 -1.65
C VAL A 227 2.23 0.53 -2.76
N GLY A 228 3.36 1.02 -3.29
CA GLY A 228 3.37 1.92 -4.44
C GLY A 228 4.54 2.89 -4.46
N ILE A 229 5.43 2.74 -5.44
CA ILE A 229 6.52 3.70 -5.73
C ILE A 229 6.35 4.23 -7.14
N GLY A 230 6.05 5.53 -7.23
CA GLY A 230 5.85 6.22 -8.49
C GLY A 230 4.47 6.15 -9.19
N PRO A 231 3.39 5.51 -8.68
CA PRO A 231 2.12 5.46 -9.41
C PRO A 231 1.23 6.71 -9.20
N GLY A 232 1.57 7.57 -8.24
CA GLY A 232 0.74 8.73 -7.86
C GLY A 232 0.56 9.74 -9.00
N SER A 233 -0.64 10.34 -9.11
CA SER A 233 -0.98 11.28 -10.19
C SER A 233 -0.10 12.54 -10.23
N VAL A 234 0.39 12.98 -9.06
CA VAL A 234 1.33 14.11 -8.91
C VAL A 234 2.75 13.67 -8.56
N CYS A 235 3.05 12.38 -8.68
CA CYS A 235 4.39 11.86 -8.47
C CYS A 235 5.23 11.96 -9.74
N THR A 236 6.52 12.28 -9.59
CA THR A 236 7.49 12.33 -10.67
C THR A 236 8.70 11.42 -10.43
N THR A 237 8.70 10.59 -9.37
CA THR A 237 9.78 9.63 -9.06
C THR A 237 10.21 8.79 -10.25
N ARG A 238 9.27 8.16 -10.98
CA ARG A 238 9.59 7.35 -12.18
C ARG A 238 10.33 8.16 -13.25
N ILE A 239 9.93 9.43 -13.44
CA ILE A 239 10.53 10.32 -14.44
C ILE A 239 11.91 10.81 -13.99
N LYS A 240 12.07 11.11 -12.69
CA LYS A 240 13.29 11.71 -12.14
C LYS A 240 14.39 10.70 -11.86
N THR A 241 14.02 9.49 -11.47
CA THR A 241 14.96 8.47 -10.96
C THR A 241 14.99 7.19 -11.79
N GLY A 242 13.97 6.97 -12.63
CA GLY A 242 13.76 5.68 -13.30
C GLY A 242 13.22 4.56 -12.38
N VAL A 243 13.06 4.83 -11.08
CA VAL A 243 12.62 3.84 -10.09
C VAL A 243 11.10 3.80 -10.01
N GLY A 244 10.54 2.59 -10.00
CA GLY A 244 9.13 2.33 -9.76
C GLY A 244 8.73 0.92 -10.19
N TYR A 245 7.46 0.58 -9.97
CA TYR A 245 6.90 -0.72 -10.33
C TYR A 245 5.44 -0.55 -10.78
N PRO A 246 4.96 -1.22 -11.85
CA PRO A 246 3.57 -1.16 -12.26
C PRO A 246 2.62 -1.63 -11.14
N GLN A 247 1.62 -0.82 -10.84
CA GLN A 247 0.92 -0.87 -9.56
C GLN A 247 0.12 -2.14 -9.38
N LEU A 248 -0.52 -2.64 -10.44
CA LEU A 248 -1.32 -3.86 -10.35
C LEU A 248 -0.42 -5.07 -10.03
N SER A 249 0.73 -5.19 -10.70
CA SER A 249 1.69 -6.27 -10.41
C SER A 249 2.30 -6.14 -9.02
N ALA A 250 2.65 -4.93 -8.57
CA ALA A 250 3.14 -4.71 -7.21
C ALA A 250 2.10 -5.14 -6.17
N VAL A 251 0.82 -4.80 -6.36
CA VAL A 251 -0.26 -5.21 -5.46
C VAL A 251 -0.39 -6.74 -5.38
N ILE A 252 -0.34 -7.45 -6.51
CA ILE A 252 -0.42 -8.91 -6.53
C ILE A 252 0.75 -9.53 -5.74
N GLU A 253 1.98 -9.12 -6.05
CA GLU A 253 3.18 -9.65 -5.41
C GLU A 253 3.21 -9.38 -3.90
N CYS A 254 2.90 -8.13 -3.52
CA CYS A 254 2.90 -7.72 -2.12
C CYS A 254 1.73 -8.32 -1.33
N ALA A 255 0.55 -8.51 -1.94
CA ALA A 255 -0.60 -9.12 -1.28
C ALA A 255 -0.29 -10.58 -0.90
N ASP A 256 0.25 -11.35 -1.84
CA ASP A 256 0.62 -12.75 -1.61
C ASP A 256 1.61 -12.87 -0.45
N SER A 257 2.64 -12.01 -0.43
CA SER A 257 3.67 -11.97 0.62
C SER A 257 3.09 -11.58 1.98
N ALA A 258 2.27 -10.52 2.04
CA ALA A 258 1.64 -10.06 3.27
C ALA A 258 0.68 -11.10 3.84
N HIS A 259 -0.19 -11.67 2.99
CA HIS A 259 -1.20 -12.64 3.41
C HIS A 259 -0.57 -13.95 3.88
N GLY A 260 0.57 -14.36 3.31
CA GLY A 260 1.39 -15.49 3.80
C GLY A 260 1.81 -15.32 5.26
N LEU A 261 2.10 -14.09 5.69
CA LEU A 261 2.42 -13.74 7.07
C LEU A 261 1.21 -13.32 7.92
N LYS A 262 -0.01 -13.38 7.37
CA LYS A 262 -1.24 -12.84 7.96
C LYS A 262 -1.22 -11.33 8.22
N GLY A 263 -0.34 -10.61 7.51
CA GLY A 263 -0.38 -9.15 7.41
C GLY A 263 -1.37 -8.68 6.34
N HIS A 264 -1.45 -7.37 6.14
CA HIS A 264 -2.36 -6.74 5.19
C HIS A 264 -1.60 -5.73 4.32
N ILE A 265 -2.19 -5.31 3.19
CA ILE A 265 -1.61 -4.25 2.36
C ILE A 265 -2.59 -3.12 2.01
N ILE A 266 -2.02 -1.96 1.71
CA ILE A 266 -2.70 -0.81 1.10
C ILE A 266 -2.14 -0.64 -0.31
N SER A 267 -2.98 -0.68 -1.34
CA SER A 267 -2.61 -0.17 -2.66
C SER A 267 -2.65 1.35 -2.65
N ASP A 268 -1.49 2.00 -2.72
CA ASP A 268 -1.36 3.45 -2.61
C ASP A 268 -0.97 4.11 -3.94
N GLY A 269 -1.91 4.90 -4.48
CA GLY A 269 -1.72 5.64 -5.72
C GLY A 269 -2.12 4.87 -6.99
N GLY A 270 -2.05 5.54 -8.14
CA GLY A 270 -2.37 4.98 -9.45
C GLY A 270 -3.86 4.84 -9.78
N CYS A 271 -4.75 4.84 -8.80
CA CYS A 271 -6.20 4.81 -9.05
C CYS A 271 -6.69 6.16 -9.58
N SER A 272 -7.37 6.13 -10.73
CA SER A 272 -7.91 7.31 -11.40
C SER A 272 -9.44 7.26 -11.58
N CYS A 273 -10.02 6.06 -11.49
CA CYS A 273 -11.45 5.82 -11.59
C CYS A 273 -11.91 4.72 -10.62
N PRO A 274 -13.23 4.58 -10.34
CA PRO A 274 -13.76 3.51 -9.49
C PRO A 274 -13.36 2.10 -9.93
N GLY A 275 -13.18 1.90 -11.24
CA GLY A 275 -12.72 0.62 -11.80
C GLY A 275 -11.31 0.24 -11.34
N ASP A 276 -10.41 1.22 -11.19
CA ASP A 276 -9.05 0.97 -10.71
C ASP A 276 -9.05 0.59 -9.23
N VAL A 277 -9.87 1.26 -8.42
CA VAL A 277 -10.10 0.90 -7.01
C VAL A 277 -10.59 -0.55 -6.91
N ALA A 278 -11.55 -0.94 -7.74
CA ALA A 278 -12.02 -2.31 -7.80
C ALA A 278 -10.91 -3.29 -8.23
N LYS A 279 -10.08 -2.94 -9.23
CA LYS A 279 -8.93 -3.75 -9.67
C LYS A 279 -7.90 -3.94 -8.57
N ALA A 280 -7.60 -2.90 -7.79
CA ALA A 280 -6.70 -3.02 -6.64
C ALA A 280 -7.23 -4.03 -5.61
N PHE A 281 -8.52 -3.97 -5.24
CA PHE A 281 -9.13 -4.99 -4.38
C PHE A 281 -9.15 -6.38 -5.03
N GLY A 282 -9.46 -6.47 -6.33
CA GLY A 282 -9.45 -7.72 -7.08
C GLY A 282 -8.06 -8.37 -7.16
N ALA A 283 -7.01 -7.55 -7.12
CA ALA A 283 -5.61 -7.96 -7.11
C ALA A 283 -5.12 -8.43 -5.73
N GLY A 284 -5.92 -8.28 -4.68
CA GLY A 284 -5.59 -8.75 -3.34
C GLY A 284 -5.33 -7.65 -2.32
N ALA A 285 -5.43 -6.37 -2.69
CA ALA A 285 -5.28 -5.30 -1.70
C ALA A 285 -6.36 -5.41 -0.61
N ASP A 286 -5.97 -5.24 0.66
CA ASP A 286 -6.91 -5.19 1.77
C ASP A 286 -7.55 -3.81 1.88
N PHE A 287 -6.75 -2.78 1.58
CA PHE A 287 -7.14 -1.38 1.54
C PHE A 287 -6.69 -0.72 0.23
N VAL A 288 -7.40 0.35 -0.17
CA VAL A 288 -6.99 1.20 -1.30
C VAL A 288 -6.89 2.65 -0.83
N MET A 289 -5.73 3.28 -1.05
CA MET A 289 -5.49 4.67 -0.68
C MET A 289 -5.61 5.59 -1.90
N MET A 290 -6.36 6.69 -1.74
CA MET A 290 -6.68 7.64 -2.80
C MET A 290 -6.22 9.04 -2.44
N GLY A 291 -5.33 9.60 -3.28
CA GLY A 291 -5.00 11.02 -3.30
C GLY A 291 -5.78 11.75 -4.39
N GLY A 292 -5.33 11.63 -5.63
CA GLY A 292 -5.88 12.39 -6.76
C GLY A 292 -7.40 12.27 -6.98
N MET A 293 -8.00 11.09 -6.72
CA MET A 293 -9.45 10.92 -6.82
C MET A 293 -10.23 11.72 -5.77
N LEU A 294 -9.61 12.09 -4.64
CA LEU A 294 -10.19 12.89 -3.56
C LEU A 294 -9.74 14.35 -3.59
N ALA A 295 -8.87 14.74 -4.53
CA ALA A 295 -8.45 16.12 -4.70
C ALA A 295 -9.54 16.95 -5.40
N GLY A 296 -9.53 18.26 -5.17
CA GLY A 296 -10.42 19.21 -5.84
C GLY A 296 -11.78 19.40 -5.16
N HIS A 297 -11.98 18.83 -3.98
CA HIS A 297 -13.23 18.91 -3.23
C HIS A 297 -13.25 20.03 -2.19
N ASP A 298 -14.43 20.33 -1.65
CA ASP A 298 -14.63 21.29 -0.56
C ASP A 298 -13.78 20.94 0.67
N GLN A 299 -13.67 19.65 0.98
CA GLN A 299 -12.92 19.11 2.11
C GLN A 299 -11.38 19.14 1.94
N CYS A 300 -10.87 19.50 0.76
CA CYS A 300 -9.44 19.67 0.52
C CYS A 300 -8.94 21.02 1.03
N THR A 301 -7.70 21.09 1.50
CA THR A 301 -7.04 22.40 1.73
C THR A 301 -6.80 23.14 0.40
N GLY A 302 -6.56 24.45 0.51
CA GLY A 302 -6.35 25.34 -0.64
C GLY A 302 -7.64 26.04 -1.09
N GLU A 303 -7.47 27.26 -1.58
CA GLU A 303 -8.59 28.08 -2.06
C GLU A 303 -9.09 27.62 -3.43
N VAL A 304 -10.37 27.87 -3.69
CA VAL A 304 -10.96 27.70 -5.02
C VAL A 304 -10.60 28.93 -5.84
N SER A 305 -9.85 28.74 -6.92
CA SER A 305 -9.54 29.80 -7.88
C SER A 305 -10.25 29.58 -9.20
N GLU A 306 -10.35 30.61 -10.03
CA GLU A 306 -10.94 30.54 -11.36
C GLU A 306 -9.87 30.70 -12.43
N LYS A 307 -9.86 29.79 -13.41
CA LYS A 307 -8.94 29.81 -14.55
C LYS A 307 -9.67 29.43 -15.82
N ASN A 308 -9.59 30.28 -16.84
CA ASN A 308 -10.28 30.07 -18.12
C ASN A 308 -11.79 29.76 -17.96
N GLY A 309 -12.47 30.46 -17.04
CA GLY A 309 -13.90 30.26 -16.76
C GLY A 309 -14.23 28.96 -16.01
N LYS A 310 -13.22 28.22 -15.52
CA LYS A 310 -13.41 26.99 -14.74
C LYS A 310 -12.85 27.16 -13.33
N LYS A 311 -13.61 26.72 -12.33
CA LYS A 311 -13.15 26.64 -10.94
C LYS A 311 -12.14 25.49 -10.80
N VAL A 312 -11.03 25.75 -10.13
CA VAL A 312 -9.95 24.79 -9.87
C VAL A 312 -9.47 24.88 -8.43
N LYS A 313 -8.82 23.82 -7.95
CA LYS A 313 -8.06 23.81 -6.68
C LYS A 313 -6.65 23.29 -6.92
N LEU A 314 -5.71 23.72 -6.09
CA LEU A 314 -4.33 23.28 -6.16
C LEU A 314 -4.17 21.87 -5.58
N PHE A 315 -3.45 20.99 -6.26
CA PHE A 315 -3.08 19.66 -5.79
C PHE A 315 -1.62 19.39 -6.12
N TYR A 316 -0.84 18.89 -5.15
CA TYR A 316 0.60 18.73 -5.33
C TYR A 316 1.15 17.54 -4.54
N GLY A 317 2.24 16.95 -5.05
CA GLY A 317 2.94 15.87 -4.35
C GLY A 317 3.68 16.38 -3.10
N MET A 318 3.78 15.56 -2.05
CA MET A 318 4.46 15.96 -0.81
C MET A 318 5.98 16.16 -0.96
N SER A 319 6.57 15.62 -2.04
CA SER A 319 7.97 15.86 -2.46
C SER A 319 8.08 16.87 -3.61
N SER A 320 7.09 17.74 -3.79
CA SER A 320 7.11 18.83 -4.77
C SER A 320 7.78 20.10 -4.22
N ASP A 321 8.17 21.01 -5.11
CA ASP A 321 8.69 22.33 -4.75
C ASP A 321 7.70 23.10 -3.86
N THR A 322 6.40 22.98 -4.15
CA THR A 322 5.34 23.62 -3.39
C THR A 322 5.32 23.13 -1.95
N ALA A 323 5.32 21.80 -1.74
CA ALA A 323 5.32 21.21 -0.41
C ALA A 323 6.62 21.49 0.35
N MET A 324 7.78 21.35 -0.31
CA MET A 324 9.07 21.59 0.32
C MET A 324 9.27 23.06 0.72
N LYS A 325 8.83 24.02 -0.11
CA LYS A 325 8.83 25.44 0.26
C LYS A 325 7.92 25.69 1.47
N LYS A 326 6.73 25.09 1.50
CA LYS A 326 5.74 25.27 2.56
C LYS A 326 6.21 24.73 3.91
N TYR A 327 6.89 23.58 3.94
CA TYR A 327 7.16 22.86 5.19
C TYR A 327 8.63 22.74 5.58
N VAL A 328 9.56 22.90 4.64
CA VAL A 328 11.01 22.71 4.85
C VAL A 328 11.80 23.98 4.54
N GLY A 329 11.16 25.02 4.02
CA GLY A 329 11.80 26.29 3.65
C GLY A 329 12.47 26.31 2.27
N GLY A 330 12.31 25.23 1.49
CA GLY A 330 12.89 25.11 0.15
C GLY A 330 13.38 23.70 -0.16
N ILE A 331 14.03 23.55 -1.31
CA ILE A 331 14.64 22.28 -1.74
C ILE A 331 16.12 22.35 -1.38
N ALA A 332 16.61 21.38 -0.61
CA ALA A 332 18.04 21.26 -0.36
C ALA A 332 18.79 21.01 -1.67
N GLU A 333 20.00 21.57 -1.83
CA GLU A 333 20.77 21.52 -3.09
C GLU A 333 20.99 20.09 -3.63
N TYR A 334 21.06 19.11 -2.73
CA TYR A 334 21.27 17.70 -3.08
C TYR A 334 19.97 16.93 -3.41
N ARG A 335 18.79 17.56 -3.34
CA ARG A 335 17.49 16.91 -3.58
C ARG A 335 16.88 17.37 -4.90
N ALA A 336 16.35 16.41 -5.66
CA ALA A 336 15.46 16.69 -6.77
C ALA A 336 14.00 16.60 -6.31
N SER A 337 13.13 17.41 -6.93
CA SER A 337 11.69 17.37 -6.72
C SER A 337 11.08 16.11 -7.36
N GLU A 338 10.47 15.26 -6.54
CA GLU A 338 9.81 14.02 -6.94
C GLU A 338 8.27 14.14 -6.93
N GLY A 339 7.77 15.38 -6.82
CA GLY A 339 6.37 15.73 -7.01
C GLY A 339 6.20 16.84 -8.04
N ARG A 340 4.98 16.97 -8.56
CA ARG A 340 4.54 18.13 -9.35
C ARG A 340 3.35 18.80 -8.68
N THR A 341 3.10 20.03 -9.10
CA THR A 341 1.92 20.82 -8.73
C THR A 341 1.01 20.90 -9.93
N VAL A 342 -0.28 20.64 -9.71
CA VAL A 342 -1.32 20.69 -10.73
C VAL A 342 -2.52 21.46 -10.20
N GLU A 343 -3.30 22.03 -11.11
CA GLU A 343 -4.64 22.53 -10.81
C GLU A 343 -5.63 21.45 -11.23
N VAL A 344 -6.40 20.95 -10.27
CA VAL A 344 -7.49 20.01 -10.55
C VAL A 344 -8.80 20.77 -10.66
N PRO A 345 -9.73 20.35 -11.54
CA PRO A 345 -11.07 20.92 -11.55
C PRO A 345 -11.68 20.90 -10.14
N TYR A 346 -12.42 21.94 -9.78
CA TYR A 346 -13.21 21.96 -8.56
C TYR A 346 -14.41 21.00 -8.73
N ARG A 347 -14.64 20.16 -7.72
CA ARG A 347 -15.57 19.03 -7.80
C ARG A 347 -16.69 19.10 -6.75
N GLY A 348 -16.80 20.20 -6.02
CA GLY A 348 -17.80 20.36 -4.95
C GLY A 348 -17.56 19.41 -3.77
N ASP A 349 -18.64 19.02 -3.10
CA ASP A 349 -18.57 18.14 -1.95
C ASP A 349 -18.09 16.72 -2.31
N VAL A 350 -17.19 16.15 -1.49
CA VAL A 350 -16.58 14.84 -1.74
C VAL A 350 -17.58 13.68 -1.67
N SER A 351 -18.73 13.85 -1.00
CA SER A 351 -19.74 12.80 -0.85
C SER A 351 -20.16 12.20 -2.19
N ASN A 352 -20.26 13.03 -3.24
CA ASN A 352 -20.62 12.57 -4.59
C ASN A 352 -19.56 11.63 -5.17
N THR A 353 -18.28 11.96 -5.00
CA THR A 353 -17.16 11.11 -5.43
C THR A 353 -17.14 9.80 -4.63
N ILE A 354 -17.40 9.85 -3.32
CA ILE A 354 -17.47 8.64 -2.49
C ILE A 354 -18.60 7.73 -2.98
N LEU A 355 -19.80 8.27 -3.20
CA LEU A 355 -20.93 7.50 -3.71
C LEU A 355 -20.66 6.87 -5.08
N ASP A 356 -19.97 7.58 -5.98
CA ASP A 356 -19.56 7.06 -7.28
C ASP A 356 -18.56 5.89 -7.14
N VAL A 357 -17.52 6.05 -6.31
CA VAL A 357 -16.54 4.99 -6.03
C VAL A 357 -17.21 3.75 -5.44
N LEU A 358 -18.06 3.92 -4.42
CA LEU A 358 -18.76 2.81 -3.78
C LEU A 358 -19.78 2.17 -4.73
N GLY A 359 -20.45 2.97 -5.57
CA GLY A 359 -21.37 2.48 -6.60
C GLY A 359 -20.65 1.62 -7.65
N GLY A 360 -19.51 2.08 -8.14
CA GLY A 360 -18.64 1.34 -9.05
C GLY A 360 -18.13 0.03 -8.46
N LEU A 361 -17.71 0.04 -7.18
CA LEU A 361 -17.26 -1.15 -6.49
C LEU A 361 -18.37 -2.20 -6.31
N ARG A 362 -19.58 -1.77 -5.90
CA ARG A 362 -20.75 -2.67 -5.84
C ARG A 362 -21.10 -3.24 -7.21
N SER A 363 -21.03 -2.42 -8.25
CA SER A 363 -21.24 -2.85 -9.64
C SER A 363 -20.27 -3.98 -10.02
N THR A 364 -18.97 -3.78 -9.80
CA THR A 364 -17.95 -4.81 -10.07
C THR A 364 -18.25 -6.09 -9.29
N CYS A 365 -18.59 -5.98 -8.01
CA CYS A 365 -18.94 -7.14 -7.18
C CYS A 365 -20.12 -7.93 -7.77
N THR A 366 -21.17 -7.26 -8.26
CA THR A 366 -22.29 -7.96 -8.92
C THR A 366 -21.85 -8.69 -10.21
N TYR A 367 -20.98 -8.08 -11.02
CA TYR A 367 -20.47 -8.69 -12.26
C TYR A 367 -19.61 -9.94 -12.04
N VAL A 368 -18.88 -10.01 -10.93
CA VAL A 368 -18.05 -11.19 -10.59
C VAL A 368 -18.74 -12.16 -9.63
N GLY A 369 -19.95 -11.82 -9.17
CA GLY A 369 -20.73 -12.62 -8.23
C GLY A 369 -20.21 -12.60 -6.79
N ALA A 370 -19.60 -11.50 -6.34
CA ALA A 370 -19.14 -11.30 -4.97
C ALA A 370 -20.23 -10.61 -4.13
N ALA A 371 -20.83 -11.31 -3.17
CA ALA A 371 -21.84 -10.70 -2.28
C ALA A 371 -21.20 -9.80 -1.22
N LYS A 372 -19.94 -10.06 -0.88
CA LYS A 372 -19.13 -9.27 0.05
C LYS A 372 -17.81 -8.89 -0.60
N LEU A 373 -17.26 -7.71 -0.26
CA LEU A 373 -15.96 -7.27 -0.77
C LEU A 373 -14.84 -8.27 -0.45
N LYS A 374 -14.95 -9.01 0.67
CA LYS A 374 -14.04 -10.11 1.04
C LYS A 374 -13.92 -11.20 -0.05
N GLU A 375 -14.93 -11.36 -0.89
CA GLU A 375 -14.95 -12.37 -1.95
C GLU A 375 -14.38 -11.87 -3.28
N LEU A 376 -14.18 -10.56 -3.43
CA LEU A 376 -13.83 -9.94 -4.72
C LEU A 376 -12.53 -10.52 -5.28
N SER A 377 -11.44 -10.52 -4.53
CA SER A 377 -10.15 -11.08 -4.98
C SER A 377 -10.25 -12.56 -5.34
N ARG A 378 -10.89 -13.37 -4.50
CA ARG A 378 -11.11 -14.82 -4.75
C ARG A 378 -11.92 -15.10 -6.01
N ARG A 379 -12.82 -14.18 -6.39
CA ARG A 379 -13.65 -14.28 -7.60
C ARG A 379 -13.06 -13.55 -8.79
N THR A 380 -11.92 -12.87 -8.61
CA THR A 380 -11.29 -12.12 -9.68
C THR A 380 -10.63 -13.05 -10.68
N THR A 381 -10.77 -12.71 -11.96
CA THR A 381 -9.95 -13.25 -13.03
C THR A 381 -9.71 -12.11 -13.99
N PHE A 382 -8.47 -11.66 -14.10
CA PHE A 382 -8.11 -10.58 -14.99
C PHE A 382 -7.95 -11.07 -16.43
N ILE A 383 -8.46 -10.28 -17.37
CA ILE A 383 -8.23 -10.41 -18.80
C ILE A 383 -7.26 -9.30 -19.18
N ARG A 384 -6.09 -9.65 -19.72
CA ARG A 384 -5.15 -8.66 -20.26
C ARG A 384 -5.73 -8.00 -21.50
N VAL A 385 -5.59 -6.69 -21.61
CA VAL A 385 -6.14 -5.89 -22.70
C VAL A 385 -5.10 -4.96 -23.31
N THR A 386 -5.30 -4.61 -24.57
CA THR A 386 -4.57 -3.50 -25.22
C THR A 386 -5.30 -2.17 -25.08
N GLN A 387 -6.61 -2.19 -24.82
CA GLN A 387 -7.45 -1.02 -24.58
C GLN A 387 -8.42 -1.28 -23.43
N GLN A 388 -8.41 -0.40 -22.42
CA GLN A 388 -9.29 -0.49 -21.25
C GLN A 388 -10.70 0.04 -21.55
N SER A 389 -10.81 1.15 -22.29
CA SER A 389 -12.06 1.84 -22.55
C SER A 389 -12.03 2.57 -23.90
N SER A 390 -13.19 2.73 -24.52
CA SER A 390 -13.36 3.62 -25.67
C SER A 390 -13.12 5.07 -25.25
N GLN A 391 -12.42 5.84 -26.10
CA GLN A 391 -12.13 7.25 -25.89
C GLN A 391 -13.12 8.18 -26.63
N MET A 392 -14.14 7.61 -27.29
CA MET A 392 -15.00 8.36 -28.22
C MET A 392 -15.75 9.53 -27.57
N PHE A 393 -16.01 9.48 -26.25
CA PHE A 393 -16.75 10.53 -25.52
C PHE A 393 -16.21 10.78 -24.10
N ILE A 394 -14.93 10.51 -23.83
CA ILE A 394 -14.32 10.86 -22.55
C ILE A 394 -13.89 12.34 -22.64
N SER A 395 -14.68 13.22 -22.02
CA SER A 395 -14.47 14.68 -21.97
C SER A 395 -13.51 15.10 -20.87
#